data_AF-A0A7Y3JSY9-F1
#
_entry.id   AF-A0A7Y3JSY9-F1
#
_cell.length_a   1.000
_cell.length_b   1.000
_cell.length_c   1.000
_cell.angle_alpha   90.00
_cell.angle_beta   90.00
_cell.angle_gamma   90.00
#
_symmetry.space_group_name_H-M   'P 1'
#
loop_
_entity.id
_entity.type
_entity.pdbx_description
1 polymer ?
#
loop_
_entity_poly.entity_id
_entity_poly.type
_entity_poly.pdbx_seq_one_letter_code
_entity_poly.pdbx_strand_id
1 'polypeptide(L)'
;MPVVFREAGLRIHFFAHEGLPREPVHVHVARPGGDAKFWLDPEVRLARNKGLTARELRQAQETVRKRRQELIDAWNAFFAGSD
;
A
#
# COMPACT_ATOMS: atom_id res chain seq x y z
N MET A 1 -10.58 0.81 7.34
CA MET A 1 -9.13 0.82 7.01
C MET A 1 -8.55 -0.54 7.38
N PRO A 2 -8.55 -1.51 6.45
CA PRO A 2 -7.84 -2.76 6.64
C PRO A 2 -6.35 -2.49 6.79
N VAL A 3 -5.76 -2.87 7.93
CA VAL A 3 -4.31 -2.96 8.07
C VAL A 3 -3.94 -4.35 7.63
N VAL A 4 -3.31 -4.47 6.47
CA VAL A 4 -2.91 -5.78 5.95
C VAL A 4 -1.72 -6.30 6.76
N PHE A 5 -0.69 -5.46 6.97
CA PHE A 5 0.51 -5.86 7.71
C PHE A 5 1.11 -4.76 8.60
N ARG A 6 1.85 -5.19 9.63
CA ARG A 6 2.78 -4.37 10.42
C ARG A 6 4.12 -5.09 10.49
N GLU A 7 5.20 -4.44 10.04
CA GLU A 7 6.55 -5.03 9.97
C GLU A 7 7.60 -3.93 10.15
N ALA A 8 8.59 -4.12 11.02
CA ALA A 8 9.70 -3.17 11.26
C ALA A 8 9.28 -1.69 11.50
N GLY A 9 8.11 -1.45 12.12
CA GLY A 9 7.57 -0.09 12.35
C GLY A 9 6.83 0.52 11.15
N LEU A 10 6.73 -0.19 10.03
CA LEU A 10 5.88 0.14 8.88
C LEU A 10 4.47 -0.43 9.08
N ARG A 11 3.46 0.36 8.69
CA ARG A 11 2.04 -0.06 8.61
C ARG A 11 1.59 -0.07 7.15
N ILE A 12 1.31 -1.26 6.61
CA ILE A 12 0.81 -1.43 5.25
C ILE A 12 -0.71 -1.57 5.29
N HIS A 13 -1.41 -0.73 4.55
CA HIS A 13 -2.87 -0.59 4.60
C HIS A 13 -3.42 -0.01 3.30
N PHE A 14 -4.73 -0.13 3.11
CA PHE A 14 -5.48 0.61 2.09
C PHE A 14 -6.73 1.25 2.73
N PHE A 15 -7.35 2.21 2.03
CA PHE A 15 -8.58 2.82 2.50
C PHE A 15 -9.78 1.98 2.05
N ALA A 16 -10.87 2.04 2.80
CA ALA A 16 -12.10 1.32 2.43
C ALA A 16 -12.93 2.08 1.38
N HIS A 17 -12.60 3.35 1.13
CA HIS A 17 -13.40 4.29 0.35
C HIS A 17 -12.48 4.98 -0.67
N GLU A 18 -12.14 4.25 -1.73
CA GLU A 18 -11.10 4.59 -2.72
C GLU A 18 -11.62 5.46 -3.89
N GLY A 19 -12.60 6.32 -3.59
CA GLY A 19 -13.21 7.24 -4.56
C GLY A 19 -14.18 6.58 -5.56
N LEU A 20 -14.77 7.41 -6.41
CA LEU A 20 -15.61 7.03 -7.55
C LEU A 20 -15.17 7.88 -8.76
N PRO A 21 -14.60 7.28 -9.83
CA PRO A 21 -14.24 5.86 -9.96
C PRO A 21 -13.16 5.41 -8.97
N ARG A 22 -13.16 4.10 -8.67
CA ARG A 22 -12.17 3.46 -7.78
C ARG A 22 -10.78 3.51 -8.42
N GLU A 23 -9.76 3.89 -7.65
CA GLU A 23 -8.37 3.86 -8.13
C GLU A 23 -7.84 2.42 -8.38
N PRO A 24 -6.79 2.26 -9.22
CA PRO A 24 -6.08 0.98 -9.37
C PRO A 24 -5.54 0.41 -8.04
N VAL A 25 -5.24 -0.89 -8.04
CA VAL A 25 -4.79 -1.63 -6.86
C VAL A 25 -3.51 -1.02 -6.26
N HIS A 26 -3.57 -0.60 -5.00
CA HIS A 26 -2.47 0.12 -4.35
C HIS A 26 -2.44 -0.08 -2.83
N VAL A 27 -1.35 0.36 -2.19
CA VAL A 27 -1.24 0.40 -0.72
C VAL A 27 -0.54 1.66 -0.24
N HIS A 28 -0.88 2.04 0.99
CA HIS A 28 -0.18 3.03 1.80
C HIS A 28 0.76 2.34 2.80
N VAL A 29 2.00 2.78 2.83
CA VAL A 29 3.03 2.40 3.82
C VAL A 29 3.30 3.60 4.71
N ALA A 30 2.78 3.56 5.93
CA ALA A 30 2.90 4.64 6.91
C ALA A 30 3.84 4.27 8.07
N ARG A 31 4.39 5.30 8.70
CA ARG A 31 5.29 5.21 9.87
C ARG A 31 5.31 6.55 10.61
N PRO A 32 5.96 6.67 11.78
CA PRO A 32 6.15 7.97 12.41
C PRO A 32 6.84 8.95 11.47
N GLY A 33 6.25 10.13 11.30
CA GLY A 33 6.75 11.21 10.44
C GLY A 33 6.39 11.15 8.96
N GLY A 34 5.78 10.07 8.43
CA GLY A 34 5.47 10.04 7.00
C GLY A 34 4.67 8.84 6.47
N ASP A 35 4.29 8.96 5.20
CA ASP A 35 3.46 8.03 4.42
C ASP A 35 3.94 7.96 2.96
N ALA A 36 3.90 6.77 2.36
CA ALA A 36 4.10 6.58 0.93
C ALA A 36 3.02 5.70 0.32
N LYS A 37 2.54 6.06 -0.88
CA LYS A 37 1.58 5.28 -1.68
C LYS A 37 2.33 4.53 -2.78
N PHE A 38 2.04 3.25 -2.96
CA PHE A 38 2.59 2.40 -4.01
C PHE A 38 1.45 1.78 -4.83
N TRP A 39 1.48 1.95 -6.15
CA TRP A 39 0.71 1.11 -7.07
C TRP A 39 1.27 -0.32 -6.99
N LEU A 40 0.40 -1.32 -7.11
CA LEU A 40 0.79 -2.73 -7.15
C LEU A 40 0.74 -3.32 -8.57
N ASP A 41 -0.05 -2.73 -9.46
CA ASP A 41 -0.25 -3.23 -10.82
C ASP A 41 0.08 -2.14 -11.88
N PRO A 42 0.74 -2.48 -13.01
CA PRO A 42 1.31 -3.80 -13.35
C PRO A 42 2.54 -4.20 -12.51
N GLU A 43 3.16 -3.24 -11.82
CA GLU A 43 4.33 -3.47 -10.97
C GLU A 43 4.35 -2.56 -9.74
N VAL A 44 5.21 -2.86 -8.76
CA VAL A 44 5.33 -2.04 -7.54
C VAL A 44 6.07 -0.74 -7.80
N ARG A 45 5.31 0.33 -7.97
CA ARG A 45 5.80 1.69 -8.31
C ARG A 45 5.35 2.72 -7.29
N LEU A 46 6.28 3.57 -6.84
CA LEU A 46 5.98 4.71 -5.97
C LEU A 46 5.03 5.69 -6.68
N ALA A 47 3.87 5.93 -6.07
CA ALA A 47 2.87 6.88 -6.54
C ALA A 47 2.98 8.24 -5.81
N ARG A 48 3.26 8.20 -4.49
CA ARG A 48 3.44 9.40 -3.66
C ARG A 48 4.41 9.12 -2.52
N ASN A 49 5.26 10.09 -2.19
CA ASN A 49 5.97 10.15 -0.92
C ASN A 49 5.56 11.42 -0.15
N LYS A 50 5.25 11.28 1.13
CA LYS A 50 5.13 12.39 2.09
C LYS A 50 5.98 12.06 3.32
N GLY A 51 7.22 12.54 3.33
CA GLY A 51 8.09 12.56 4.53
C GLY A 51 8.98 11.33 4.75
N LEU A 52 8.91 10.27 3.92
CA LEU A 52 9.89 9.19 3.98
C LEU A 52 11.20 9.63 3.31
N THR A 53 12.32 9.30 3.95
CA THR A 53 13.66 9.45 3.35
C THR A 53 13.88 8.42 2.25
N ALA A 54 14.89 8.64 1.39
CA ALA A 54 15.24 7.71 0.32
C ALA A 54 15.58 6.28 0.83
N ARG A 55 16.13 6.15 2.05
CA ARG A 55 16.39 4.84 2.68
C ARG A 55 15.08 4.13 3.06
N GLU A 56 14.15 4.87 3.65
CA GLU A 56 12.86 4.35 4.11
C GLU A 56 11.94 4.00 2.93
N LEU A 57 12.00 4.77 1.84
CA LEU A 57 11.31 4.43 0.59
C LEU A 57 11.81 3.13 -0.01
N ARG A 58 13.13 2.87 -0.03
CA ARG A 58 13.68 1.60 -0.52
C ARG A 58 13.19 0.42 0.33
N GLN A 59 13.30 0.53 1.65
CA GLN A 59 12.82 -0.50 2.57
C GLN A 59 11.31 -0.75 2.40
N ALA A 60 10.49 0.31 2.30
CA ALA A 60 9.07 0.19 2.02
C ALA A 60 8.78 -0.50 0.68
N GLN A 61 9.48 -0.12 -0.40
CA GLN A 61 9.29 -0.70 -1.72
C GLN A 61 9.74 -2.17 -1.78
N GLU A 62 10.81 -2.54 -1.09
CA GLU A 62 11.26 -3.92 -0.92
C GLU A 62 10.22 -4.76 -0.18
N THR A 63 9.69 -4.28 0.95
CA THR A 63 8.62 -4.96 1.70
C THR A 63 7.36 -5.12 0.85
N VAL A 64 6.92 -4.09 0.13
CA VAL A 64 5.75 -4.15 -0.75
C VAL A 64 5.97 -5.09 -1.93
N ARG A 65 7.18 -5.11 -2.54
CA ARG A 65 7.54 -6.07 -3.60
C ARG A 65 7.48 -7.52 -3.11
N LYS A 66 8.10 -7.80 -1.96
CA LYS A 66 8.12 -9.14 -1.34
C LYS A 66 6.71 -9.69 -1.09
N ARG A 67 5.75 -8.81 -0.79
CA ARG A 67 4.37 -9.16 -0.40
C ARG A 67 3.33 -8.78 -1.47
N ARG A 68 3.74 -8.48 -2.71
CA ARG A 68 2.88 -7.92 -3.76
C ARG A 68 1.58 -8.71 -3.92
N GLN A 69 1.67 -10.04 -4.00
CA GLN A 69 0.50 -10.89 -4.26
C GLN A 69 -0.46 -10.87 -3.07
N GLU A 70 0.02 -11.09 -1.84
CA GLU A 70 -0.80 -11.01 -0.61
C GLU A 70 -1.58 -9.68 -0.51
N LEU A 71 -0.95 -8.58 -0.91
CA LEU A 71 -1.55 -7.24 -0.88
C LEU A 71 -2.61 -7.04 -1.99
N ILE A 72 -2.37 -7.58 -3.20
CA ILE A 72 -3.35 -7.59 -4.29
C ILE A 72 -4.56 -8.46 -3.93
N ASP A 73 -4.32 -9.65 -3.38
CA ASP A 73 -5.39 -10.58 -2.99
C ASP A 73 -6.25 -9.99 -1.87
N ALA A 74 -5.64 -9.37 -0.86
CA ALA A 74 -6.36 -8.69 0.22
C ALA A 74 -7.18 -7.49 -0.28
N TRP A 75 -6.66 -6.71 -1.22
CA TRP A 75 -7.40 -5.62 -1.86
C TRP A 75 -8.60 -6.15 -2.65
N ASN A 76 -8.37 -7.13 -3.53
CA ASN A 76 -9.40 -7.72 -4.37
C ASN A 76 -10.49 -8.38 -3.53
N ALA A 77 -10.14 -9.16 -2.50
CA ALA A 77 -11.09 -9.79 -1.59
C ALA A 77 -11.96 -8.77 -0.84
N PHE A 78 -11.39 -7.63 -0.44
CA PHE A 78 -12.15 -6.56 0.22
C PHE A 78 -13.15 -5.90 -0.73
N PHE A 79 -12.72 -5.58 -1.96
CA PHE A 79 -13.55 -4.85 -2.92
C PHE A 79 -14.48 -5.71 -3.78
N ALA A 80 -14.27 -7.03 -3.85
CA ALA A 80 -15.16 -7.97 -4.54
C ALA A 80 -16.45 -8.30 -3.75
N GLY A 81 -16.50 -7.98 -2.45
CA GLY A 81 -17.72 -8.07 -1.63
C GLY A 81 -18.42 -6.72 -1.43
N SER A 82 -18.15 -5.74 -2.30
CA SER A 82 -18.62 -4.34 -2.18
C SER A 82 -19.45 -3.90 -3.40
N ASP A 83 -20.30 -4.78 -3.90
CA ASP A 83 -21.31 -4.55 -4.94
C ASP A 83 -22.72 -4.40 -4.32
#